data_AF-A7RSD6-F1
#
_entry.id   AF-A7RSD6-F1
#
_cell.length_a   1.000
_cell.length_b   1.000
_cell.length_c   1.000
_cell.angle_alpha   90.00
_cell.angle_beta   90.00
_cell.angle_gamma   90.00
#
_symmetry.space_group_name_H-M   'P 1'
#
loop_
_entity.id
_entity.type
_entity.pdbx_description
1 polymer ?
#
loop_
_entity_poly.entity_id
_entity_poly.type
_entity_poly.pdbx_seq_one_letter_code
_entity_poly.pdbx_strand_id
1 'polypeptide(L)'
;WSYLSRSSLASKWSYLSRTSLASKWSHLSRSSLANKWSYLSRSSLASKWSYLSRSSLASKWSYLSRSSRASKWSYLSRSSLASKWSYLSRSSLASKWSYLSRSSLASKWSNLS
;
A
#
# COMPACT_ATOMS: atom_id res chain seq x y z
N TRP A 1 6.73 -5.67 22.46
CA TRP A 1 5.46 -5.21 21.84
C TRP A 1 5.29 -3.74 22.19
N SER A 2 4.58 -2.96 21.38
CA SER A 2 4.23 -1.57 21.69
C SER A 2 2.72 -1.40 21.54
N TYR A 3 2.02 -1.13 22.64
CA TYR A 3 0.58 -0.93 22.60
C TYR A 3 0.21 0.47 22.12
N LEU A 4 0.64 1.50 22.86
CA LEU A 4 0.46 2.91 22.50
C LEU A 4 1.82 3.61 22.56
N SER A 5 2.28 4.15 21.43
CA SER A 5 3.55 4.89 21.40
C SER A 5 3.53 6.08 20.45
N ARG A 6 4.28 7.13 20.80
CA ARG A 6 4.59 8.20 19.85
C ARG A 6 5.53 7.68 18.76
N SER A 7 6.53 6.91 19.15
CA SER A 7 7.52 6.32 18.26
C SER A 7 7.82 4.89 18.71
N SER A 8 7.68 3.92 17.80
CA SER A 8 8.17 2.56 17.97
C SER A 8 9.35 2.35 17.01
N LEU A 9 10.54 2.16 17.57
CA LEU A 9 11.76 2.01 16.78
C LEU A 9 11.82 0.62 16.14
N ALA A 10 11.79 -0.42 16.95
CA ALA A 10 11.75 -1.81 16.52
C ALA A 10 10.79 -2.59 17.41
N SER A 11 9.76 -3.20 16.83
CA SER A 11 8.85 -4.05 17.57
C SER A 11 8.33 -5.21 16.74
N LYS A 12 8.07 -6.35 17.39
CA LYS A 12 7.36 -7.45 16.71
C LYS A 12 5.93 -7.00 16.36
N TRP A 13 5.31 -6.26 17.26
CA TRP A 13 3.94 -5.75 17.15
C TRP A 13 3.88 -4.31 17.64
N SER A 14 3.29 -3.44 16.80
CA SER A 14 2.93 -2.06 17.12
C SER A 14 1.43 -1.87 16.88
N TYR A 15 0.66 -1.67 17.95
CA TYR A 15 -0.79 -1.56 17.85
C TYR A 15 -1.22 -0.15 17.42
N LEU A 16 -0.97 0.85 18.25
CA LEU A 16 -1.22 2.27 17.95
C LEU A 16 0.09 3.05 18.02
N SER A 17 0.51 3.61 16.88
CA SER A 17 1.72 4.42 16.82
C SER A 17 1.54 5.67 15.96
N ARG A 18 2.15 6.79 16.37
CA ARG A 18 2.30 7.92 15.45
C ARG A 18 3.34 7.59 14.38
N THR A 19 4.49 7.08 14.82
CA THR A 19 5.56 6.61 13.93
C THR A 19 5.97 5.19 14.30
N SER A 20 5.96 4.28 13.32
CA SER A 20 6.53 2.93 13.43
C SER A 20 7.68 2.79 12.43
N LEU A 21 8.91 2.69 12.92
CA LEU A 21 10.08 2.62 12.06
C LEU A 21 10.22 1.20 11.48
N ALA A 22 10.33 0.20 12.34
CA ALA A 22 10.39 -1.20 11.92
C ALA A 22 9.44 -2.06 12.75
N SER A 23 8.50 -2.73 12.09
CA SER A 23 7.70 -3.76 12.77
C SER A 23 7.37 -4.96 11.90
N LYS A 24 7.14 -6.14 12.51
CA LYS A 24 6.52 -7.24 11.73
C LYS A 24 5.06 -6.90 11.45
N TRP A 25 4.36 -6.39 12.45
CA TRP A 25 2.94 -6.05 12.38
C TRP A 25 2.69 -4.66 12.94
N SER A 26 2.04 -3.82 12.13
CA SER A 26 1.53 -2.51 12.53
C SER A 26 0.02 -2.46 12.28
N HIS A 27 -0.75 -2.26 13.34
CA HIS A 27 -2.21 -2.21 13.22
C HIS A 27 -2.68 -0.82 12.79
N LEU A 28 -2.35 0.21 13.55
CA LEU A 28 -2.66 1.61 13.25
C LEU A 28 -1.38 2.45 13.30
N SER A 29 -1.05 3.09 12.19
CA SER A 29 0.05 4.05 12.14
C SER A 29 -0.29 5.28 11.32
N ARG A 30 0.16 6.46 11.78
CA ARG A 30 0.17 7.64 10.89
C ARG A 30 1.28 7.51 9.86
N SER A 31 2.46 7.11 10.31
CA SER A 31 3.62 6.91 9.44
C SER A 31 4.28 5.58 9.77
N SER A 32 4.47 4.74 8.77
CA SER A 32 5.28 3.53 8.87
C SER A 32 6.39 3.50 7.84
N LEU A 33 7.61 3.22 8.28
CA LEU A 33 8.76 3.13 7.39
C LEU A 33 8.86 1.72 6.78
N ALA A 34 9.02 0.69 7.60
CA ALA A 34 9.18 -0.68 7.14
C ALA A 34 8.36 -1.67 7.97
N ASN A 35 7.31 -2.22 7.37
CA ASN A 35 6.49 -3.26 8.02
C ASN A 35 6.35 -4.51 7.15
N LYS A 36 6.29 -5.71 7.73
CA LYS A 36 5.83 -6.87 6.94
C LYS A 36 4.35 -6.72 6.63
N TRP A 37 3.57 -6.38 7.65
CA TRP A 37 2.12 -6.20 7.55
C TRP A 37 1.70 -4.87 8.15
N SER A 38 0.95 -4.10 7.38
CA SER A 38 0.30 -2.87 7.82
C SER A 38 -1.19 -2.97 7.57
N TYR A 39 -1.98 -2.90 8.64
CA TYR A 39 -3.43 -2.94 8.53
C TYR A 39 -3.99 -1.59 8.10
N LEU A 40 -3.75 -0.54 8.88
CA LEU A 40 -4.16 0.82 8.54
C LEU A 40 -2.99 1.78 8.66
N SER A 41 -2.66 2.45 7.55
CA SER A 41 -1.62 3.47 7.52
C SER A 41 -2.08 4.72 6.78
N ARG A 42 -1.77 5.90 7.34
CA ARG A 42 -1.94 7.14 6.56
C ARG A 42 -0.82 7.25 5.52
N SER A 43 0.41 6.92 5.91
CA SER A 43 1.56 6.87 5.02
C SER A 43 2.42 5.65 5.32
N SER A 44 2.71 4.84 4.30
CA SER A 44 3.62 3.70 4.37
C SER A 44 4.71 3.82 3.32
N LEU A 45 5.97 3.74 3.74
CA LEU A 45 7.09 3.73 2.80
C LEU A 45 7.25 2.34 2.18
N ALA A 46 7.41 1.31 3.01
CA ALA A 46 7.58 -0.05 2.54
C ALA A 46 6.74 -1.03 3.35
N SER A 47 5.95 -1.84 2.64
CA SER A 47 5.28 -2.99 3.24
C SER A 47 5.30 -4.24 2.36
N LYS A 48 5.32 -5.44 2.95
CA LYS A 48 5.03 -6.64 2.15
C LYS A 48 3.53 -6.65 1.82
N TRP A 49 2.71 -6.36 2.82
CA TRP A 49 1.26 -6.30 2.71
C TRP A 49 0.73 -5.03 3.37
N SER A 50 -0.08 -4.29 2.62
CA SER A 50 -0.87 -3.16 3.11
C SER A 50 -2.34 -3.44 2.86
N TYR A 51 -3.14 -3.43 3.92
CA TYR A 51 -4.58 -3.61 3.78
C TYR A 51 -5.26 -2.30 3.40
N LEU A 52 -5.09 -1.24 4.20
CA LEU A 52 -5.62 0.08 3.92
C LEU A 52 -4.52 1.14 4.03
N SER A 53 -4.27 1.87 2.93
CA SER A 53 -3.33 2.97 2.93
C SER A 53 -3.87 4.23 2.24
N ARG A 54 -3.63 5.39 2.83
CA ARG A 54 -3.87 6.66 2.11
C ARG A 54 -2.77 6.90 1.08
N SER A 55 -1.53 6.64 1.46
CA SER A 55 -0.37 6.76 0.58
C SER A 55 0.61 5.62 0.86
N SER A 56 0.92 4.84 -0.17
CA SER A 56 1.92 3.78 -0.13
C SER A 56 2.99 4.07 -1.18
N LEU A 57 4.26 4.12 -0.77
CA LEU A 57 5.36 4.24 -1.73
C LEU A 57 5.61 2.90 -2.41
N ALA A 58 5.82 1.83 -1.63
CA ALA A 58 6.09 0.50 -2.13
C ALA A 58 5.37 -0.58 -1.32
N SER A 59 4.64 -1.45 -2.03
CA SER A 59 4.06 -2.65 -1.44
C SER A 59 4.14 -3.86 -2.36
N LYS A 60 4.36 -5.09 -1.86
CA LYS A 60 4.16 -6.26 -2.73
C LYS A 60 2.67 -6.42 -3.02
N TRP A 61 1.85 -6.28 -1.98
CA TRP A 61 0.39 -6.38 -2.07
C TRP A 61 -0.25 -5.18 -1.38
N SER A 62 -1.13 -4.51 -2.11
CA SER A 62 -2.00 -3.45 -1.60
C SER A 62 -3.45 -3.84 -1.86
N TYR A 63 -4.23 -3.96 -0.80
CA TYR A 63 -5.66 -4.25 -0.94
C TYR A 63 -6.42 -2.98 -1.31
N LEU A 64 -6.40 -1.95 -0.46
CA LEU A 64 -7.02 -0.66 -0.76
C LEU A 64 -6.03 0.48 -0.58
N SER A 65 -5.82 1.24 -1.65
CA SER A 65 -4.98 2.44 -1.61
C SER A 65 -5.65 3.64 -2.28
N ARG A 66 -5.52 4.81 -1.66
CA ARG A 66 -5.87 6.05 -2.37
C ARG A 66 -4.79 6.43 -3.37
N SER A 67 -3.53 6.32 -2.97
CA SER A 67 -2.38 6.60 -3.83
C SER A 67 -1.29 5.57 -3.59
N SER A 68 -0.87 4.89 -4.66
CA SER A 68 0.21 3.91 -4.66
C SER A 68 1.23 4.30 -5.71
N ARG A 69 2.50 4.38 -5.32
CA ARG A 69 3.59 4.63 -6.29
C ARG A 69 4.00 3.34 -6.99
N ALA A 70 4.27 2.29 -6.22
CA ALA A 70 4.66 1.00 -6.76
C ALA A 70 4.00 -0.15 -6.01
N SER A 71 3.36 -1.05 -6.75
CA SER A 71 2.90 -2.33 -6.22
C SER A 71 3.20 -3.51 -7.15
N LYS A 72 3.36 -4.73 -6.62
CA LYS A 72 3.28 -5.91 -7.51
C LYS A 72 1.81 -6.17 -7.83
N TRP A 73 0.97 -6.16 -6.80
CA TRP A 73 -0.45 -6.38 -6.89
C TRP A 73 -1.20 -5.27 -6.16
N SER A 74 -2.14 -4.66 -6.87
CA SER A 74 -3.09 -3.69 -6.33
C SER A 74 -4.50 -4.18 -6.61
N TYR A 75 -5.29 -4.38 -5.55
CA TYR A 75 -6.68 -4.79 -5.71
C TYR A 75 -7.57 -3.59 -6.02
N LEU A 76 -7.61 -2.58 -5.15
CA LEU A 76 -8.36 -1.34 -5.32
C LEU A 76 -7.45 -0.12 -5.17
N SER A 77 -7.40 0.70 -6.21
CA SER A 77 -6.59 1.92 -6.25
C SER A 77 -7.36 3.10 -6.83
N ARG A 78 -7.33 4.26 -6.16
CA ARG A 78 -7.74 5.51 -6.83
C ARG A 78 -6.68 5.98 -7.83
N SER A 79 -5.41 5.93 -7.45
CA SER A 79 -4.30 6.35 -8.29
C SER A 79 -3.11 5.45 -8.07
N SER A 80 -2.67 4.77 -9.14
CA SER A 80 -1.47 3.93 -9.14
C SER A 80 -0.48 4.46 -10.19
N LEU A 81 0.78 4.66 -9.81
CA LEU A 81 1.81 5.01 -10.79
C LEU A 81 2.34 3.74 -11.49
N ALA A 82 2.68 2.70 -10.73
CA ALA A 82 3.12 1.43 -11.31
C ALA A 82 2.55 0.23 -10.56
N SER A 83 2.00 -0.71 -11.31
CA SER A 83 1.63 -2.04 -10.79
C SER A 83 1.97 -3.15 -11.79
N LYS A 84 2.39 -4.34 -11.34
CA LYS A 84 2.40 -5.48 -12.27
C LYS A 84 0.97 -5.90 -12.60
N TRP A 85 0.13 -5.99 -11.57
CA TRP A 85 -1.28 -6.36 -11.68
C TRP A 85 -2.14 -5.34 -10.93
N SER A 86 -3.13 -4.81 -11.63
CA SER A 86 -4.18 -3.94 -11.07
C SER A 86 -5.53 -4.58 -11.32
N TYR A 87 -6.32 -4.81 -10.28
CA TYR A 87 -7.67 -5.34 -10.45
C TYR A 87 -8.66 -4.21 -10.75
N LEU A 88 -8.77 -3.23 -9.86
CA LEU A 88 -9.64 -2.07 -10.02
C LEU A 88 -8.84 -0.78 -9.80
N SER A 89 -8.75 0.06 -10.84
CA SER A 89 -8.15 1.38 -10.72
C SER A 89 -8.98 2.49 -11.34
N ARG A 90 -9.10 3.63 -10.64
CA ARG A 90 -9.66 4.83 -11.27
C ARG A 90 -8.65 5.48 -12.22
N SER A 91 -7.38 5.54 -11.81
CA SER A 91 -6.30 6.05 -12.65
C SER A 91 -5.04 5.22 -12.46
N SER A 92 -4.43 4.80 -13.56
CA SER A 92 -3.17 4.03 -13.56
C SER A 92 -2.23 4.57 -14.63
N LEU A 93 -0.99 4.92 -14.26
CA LEU A 93 0.00 5.35 -15.26
C LEU A 93 0.54 4.14 -16.03
N ALA A 94 1.04 3.13 -15.32
CA ALA A 94 1.61 1.93 -15.92
C ALA A 94 1.15 0.64 -15.22
N SER A 95 0.70 -0.33 -16.02
CA SER A 95 0.46 -1.68 -15.56
C SER A 95 0.87 -2.75 -16.58
N LYS A 96 1.30 -3.93 -16.12
CA LYS A 96 1.44 -5.07 -17.06
C LYS A 96 0.07 -5.66 -17.38
N TRP A 97 -0.76 -5.79 -16.36
CA TRP A 97 -2.12 -6.32 -16.46
C TRP A 97 -3.07 -5.44 -15.67
N SER A 98 -4.18 -5.07 -16.30
CA SER A 98 -5.28 -4.33 -15.69
C SER A 98 -6.60 -5.03 -15.97
N TYR A 99 -7.38 -5.34 -14.93
CA TYR A 99 -8.69 -5.94 -15.13
C TYR A 99 -9.72 -4.86 -15.51
N LEU A 100 -9.98 -3.89 -14.63
CA LEU A 100 -10.86 -2.75 -14.90
C LEU A 100 -10.14 -1.44 -14.54
N SER A 101 -10.04 -0.53 -15.52
CA SER A 101 -9.48 0.80 -15.29
C SER A 101 -10.30 1.88 -15.97
N ARG A 102 -10.65 2.94 -15.25
CA ARG A 102 -11.36 4.08 -15.85
C ARG A 102 -10.44 4.95 -16.71
N SER A 103 -9.16 5.00 -16.39
CA SER A 103 -8.16 5.75 -17.14
C SER A 103 -6.79 5.10 -16.95
N SER A 104 -6.22 4.56 -18.03
CA SER A 104 -4.88 3.98 -18.04
C SER A 104 -4.05 4.53 -19.18
N LEU A 105 -2.83 5.00 -18.90
CA LEU A 105 -1.94 5.49 -19.94
C LEU A 105 -1.20 4.34 -20.65
N ALA A 106 -0.69 3.37 -19.89
CA ALA A 106 0.01 2.22 -20.44
C ALA A 106 -0.41 0.92 -19.74
N SER A 107 -0.99 -0.01 -20.51
CA SER A 107 -1.25 -1.38 -20.10
C SER A 107 -0.83 -2.36 -21.20
N LYS A 108 -0.03 -3.38 -20.86
CA LYS A 108 0.30 -4.43 -21.82
C LYS A 108 -0.92 -5.31 -22.12
N TRP A 109 -1.76 -5.52 -21.11
CA TRP A 109 -3.01 -6.28 -21.21
C TRP A 109 -4.10 -5.60 -20.38
N SER A 110 -5.26 -5.36 -21.00
CA SER A 110 -6.46 -4.81 -20.36
C SER A 110 -7.71 -5.58 -20.77
N ASN A 111 -8.51 -6.00 -19.78
CA ASN A 111 -9.78 -6.69 -20.05
C ASN A 111 -10.94 -5.70 -20.24
N LEU A 112 -11.01 -4.66 -19.41
CA LEU A 112 -12.11 -3.69 -19.39
C LEU A 112 -11.54 -2.27 -19.15
N SER A 113 -10.86 -1.72 -20.13
CA SER A 113 -10.40 -0.31 -20.13
C SER A 113 -11.41 0.60 -20.80
#